data_AF-A0A8S9HJ21-F1
#
_entry.id   AF-A0A8S9HJ21-F1
#
_cell.length_a   1.000
_cell.length_b   1.000
_cell.length_c   1.000
_cell.angle_alpha   90.00
_cell.angle_beta   90.00
_cell.angle_gamma   90.00
#
_symmetry.space_group_name_H-M   'P 1'
#
loop_
_entity.id
_entity.type
_entity.pdbx_description
1 polymer ?
#
loop_
_entity_poly.entity_id
_entity_poly.type
_entity_poly.pdbx_seq_one_letter_code
_entity_poly.pdbx_strand_id
1 'polypeptide(L)'
;MASRRSNPRDSDRVQTRTGSINAEHIRAGDVSEALTEVLREETRLPRASAQEVKALEGKKSTARVKSSSPIGSEGRDCPPKMAKTNGSDHRLGVSDQDSVAHLVRHFKPAWCPLPSLRNMTEREAYVKMVMAHAKAMEANNEFAATLEKCMQDVPRSDEFYEIKEVVQELKLGLKMAQDRERANAAQLAAAEKLGNQSASLEARLRVVSNERKLALEQVSFLEAKVESSANKFSDDLRRATYDAKIALADSYVDVLVTLKEKWEKKKATTDCEACLREVMANIDLLKGIMNNNLLALDELLRLRTKEVELGSDLDEVVQELKLGLKMAQDRERANAAQLAAAEKLGNQSASLEARLRVVSNERKLALEQVSFLEAKVESSANKFSDDLRRATYDAKIALADSYVDVLVTLKEKWEKKKATTDCEACLREVMANIDLLKGIMNNNLLALDELLRLRTKEVELGSDLDVKISLLRSLLWRTT
;
A
#
# COMPACT_ATOMS: atom_id res chain seq x y z
N MET A 1 -16.69 65.79 11.92
CA MET A 1 -16.74 66.21 10.50
C MET A 1 -15.98 65.21 9.65
N ALA A 2 -16.39 65.06 8.38
CA ALA A 2 -15.88 64.16 7.33
C ALA A 2 -16.39 62.71 7.35
N SER A 3 -17.65 62.56 6.93
CA SER A 3 -18.28 61.34 6.44
C SER A 3 -17.91 61.14 4.96
N ARG A 4 -17.23 60.05 4.60
CA ARG A 4 -17.02 59.67 3.18
C ARG A 4 -18.08 58.64 2.77
N ARG A 5 -19.00 59.09 1.92
CA ARG A 5 -19.92 58.27 1.13
C ARG A 5 -19.15 57.48 0.08
N SER A 6 -19.49 56.21 -0.10
CA SER A 6 -19.16 55.43 -1.29
C SER A 6 -20.46 54.82 -1.84
N ASN A 7 -20.85 55.26 -3.04
CA ASN A 7 -21.93 54.68 -3.84
C ASN A 7 -21.43 53.39 -4.53
N PRO A 8 -22.31 52.41 -4.79
CA PRO A 8 -22.05 51.33 -5.72
C PRO A 8 -22.85 51.53 -7.02
N ARG A 9 -22.15 51.67 -8.15
CA ARG A 9 -22.62 51.37 -9.50
C ARG A 9 -21.40 51.01 -10.33
N ASP A 10 -21.26 49.73 -10.68
CA ASP A 10 -21.43 49.31 -12.06
C ASP A 10 -21.54 47.79 -12.15
N SER A 11 -22.65 47.37 -12.76
CA SER A 11 -22.92 46.02 -13.19
C SER A 11 -22.07 45.72 -14.40
N ASP A 12 -21.21 44.71 -14.32
CA ASP A 12 -20.69 44.06 -15.52
C ASP A 12 -21.28 42.65 -15.69
N ARG A 13 -21.78 42.48 -16.89
CA ARG A 13 -22.66 41.43 -17.39
C ARG A 13 -21.78 40.29 -17.90
N VAL A 14 -21.53 39.27 -17.07
CA VAL A 14 -20.80 38.08 -17.54
C VAL A 14 -21.77 37.08 -18.16
N GLN A 15 -21.68 37.07 -19.49
CA GLN A 15 -22.34 36.18 -20.43
C GLN A 15 -21.87 34.73 -20.23
N THR A 16 -22.80 33.84 -19.89
CA THR A 16 -22.61 32.39 -19.83
C THR A 16 -22.29 31.84 -21.22
N ARG A 17 -21.03 31.48 -21.45
CA ARG A 17 -20.59 30.72 -22.63
C ARG A 17 -20.47 29.25 -22.24
N THR A 18 -21.52 28.50 -22.55
CA THR A 18 -21.58 27.04 -22.47
C THR A 18 -20.58 26.45 -23.48
N GLY A 19 -19.43 26.00 -23.00
CA GLY A 19 -18.47 25.20 -23.76
C GLY A 19 -18.55 23.76 -23.28
N SER A 20 -19.20 22.89 -24.07
CA SER A 20 -19.15 21.45 -23.89
C SER A 20 -17.72 20.96 -24.14
N ILE A 21 -16.99 20.63 -23.08
CA ILE A 21 -15.72 19.92 -23.18
C ILE A 21 -16.04 18.43 -23.15
N ASN A 22 -15.64 17.75 -24.22
CA ASN A 22 -15.69 16.31 -24.38
C ASN A 22 -15.05 15.61 -23.17
N ALA A 23 -15.85 14.81 -22.46
CA ALA A 23 -15.35 13.87 -21.48
C ALA A 23 -14.71 12.70 -22.23
N GLU A 24 -13.40 12.76 -22.43
CA GLU A 24 -12.62 11.56 -22.75
C GLU A 24 -12.69 10.63 -21.53
N HIS A 25 -13.45 9.54 -21.69
CA HIS A 25 -13.44 8.41 -20.77
C HIS A 25 -12.03 7.82 -20.71
N ILE A 26 -11.29 8.15 -19.65
CA ILE A 26 -10.14 7.36 -19.23
C ILE A 26 -10.69 5.98 -18.87
N ARG A 27 -10.41 5.03 -19.76
CA ARG A 27 -10.81 3.63 -19.67
C ARG A 27 -10.06 3.03 -18.48
N ALA A 28 -10.78 2.57 -17.46
CA ALA A 28 -10.21 1.98 -16.24
C ALA A 28 -9.44 0.65 -16.44
N GLY A 29 -9.03 0.31 -17.67
CA GLY A 29 -8.29 -0.91 -18.02
C GLY A 29 -6.77 -0.76 -17.91
N ASP A 30 -6.23 0.45 -18.09
CA ASP A 30 -4.78 0.63 -18.24
C ASP A 30 -4.01 0.53 -16.90
N VAL A 31 -4.69 0.78 -15.78
CA VAL A 31 -4.09 0.68 -14.44
C VAL A 31 -4.05 -0.78 -13.94
N SER A 32 -4.99 -1.62 -14.36
CA SER A 32 -5.00 -3.04 -14.01
C SER A 32 -3.95 -3.85 -14.77
N GLU A 33 -3.62 -3.48 -16.01
CA GLU A 33 -2.61 -4.18 -16.80
C GLU A 33 -1.20 -3.91 -16.29
N ALA A 34 -0.90 -2.65 -15.92
CA ALA A 34 0.38 -2.26 -15.33
C ALA A 34 0.64 -2.93 -13.96
N LEU A 35 -0.38 -3.08 -13.11
CA LEU A 35 -0.23 -3.79 -11.82
C LEU A 35 -0.06 -5.30 -11.99
N THR A 36 -0.61 -5.89 -13.06
CA THR A 36 -0.48 -7.33 -13.34
C THR A 36 0.87 -7.67 -13.98
N GLU A 37 1.51 -6.71 -14.65
CA GLU A 37 2.86 -6.87 -15.23
C GLU A 37 3.95 -6.77 -14.15
N VAL A 38 3.81 -5.84 -13.19
CA VAL A 38 4.75 -5.70 -12.05
C VAL A 38 4.76 -6.95 -11.15
N LEU A 39 3.60 -7.57 -10.89
CA LEU A 39 3.53 -8.81 -10.09
C LEU A 39 4.05 -10.05 -10.84
N ARG A 40 4.19 -10.00 -12.18
CA ARG A 40 4.75 -11.08 -13.00
C ARG A 40 6.27 -10.97 -13.17
N GLU A 41 6.82 -9.76 -13.10
CA GLU A 41 8.27 -9.50 -13.07
C GLU A 41 8.90 -9.96 -11.75
N GLU A 42 8.22 -9.79 -10.62
CA GLU A 42 8.76 -10.10 -9.28
C GLU A 42 8.74 -11.59 -8.92
N THR A 43 8.12 -12.44 -9.74
CA THR A 43 8.12 -13.91 -9.58
C THR A 43 9.14 -14.64 -10.45
N ARG A 44 10.02 -13.93 -11.18
CA ARG A 44 11.13 -14.55 -11.91
C ARG A 44 12.35 -14.76 -11.01
N LEU A 45 12.29 -15.83 -10.22
CA LEU A 45 13.49 -16.47 -9.67
C LEU A 45 14.42 -16.91 -10.83
N PRO A 46 15.75 -16.72 -10.71
CA PRO A 46 16.68 -17.07 -11.77
C PRO A 46 16.79 -18.60 -11.89
N ARG A 47 16.35 -19.09 -13.05
CA ARG A 47 16.57 -20.46 -13.52
C ARG A 47 18.02 -20.58 -13.97
N ALA A 48 18.89 -21.12 -13.12
CA ALA A 48 20.23 -21.54 -13.52
C ALA A 48 20.15 -22.84 -14.33
N SER A 49 20.59 -22.77 -15.59
CA SER A 49 20.91 -23.92 -16.42
C SER A 49 22.09 -23.54 -17.32
N ALA A 50 23.27 -24.10 -17.07
CA ALA A 50 23.88 -25.12 -17.93
C ALA A 50 25.42 -25.16 -17.81
N GLN A 51 25.93 -26.40 -17.77
CA GLN A 51 27.13 -26.87 -18.46
C GLN A 51 28.52 -26.69 -17.83
N GLU A 52 28.96 -27.79 -17.20
CA GLU A 52 30.12 -28.63 -17.58
C GLU A 52 31.51 -28.01 -17.84
N VAL A 53 32.53 -28.73 -17.35
CA VAL A 53 33.96 -28.73 -17.72
C VAL A 53 34.87 -27.75 -16.95
N LYS A 54 35.60 -28.25 -15.94
CA LYS A 54 37.06 -28.59 -16.01
C LYS A 54 37.67 -28.82 -14.62
N ALA A 55 38.48 -29.87 -14.55
CA ALA A 55 39.48 -30.08 -13.51
C ALA A 55 40.54 -28.97 -13.52
N LEU A 56 41.01 -28.55 -12.33
CA LEU A 56 42.43 -28.42 -11.96
C LEU A 56 42.61 -27.68 -10.62
N GLU A 57 43.43 -28.30 -9.76
CA GLU A 57 44.57 -27.66 -9.10
C GLU A 57 44.36 -26.68 -7.91
N GLY A 58 44.56 -27.22 -6.71
CA GLY A 58 45.71 -26.86 -5.87
C GLY A 58 45.70 -25.53 -5.09
N LYS A 59 45.69 -25.64 -3.74
CA LYS A 59 46.80 -25.28 -2.81
C LYS A 59 46.30 -25.41 -1.36
N LYS A 60 46.86 -26.25 -0.48
CA LYS A 60 48.21 -26.29 0.15
C LYS A 60 48.42 -25.23 1.24
N SER A 61 48.51 -25.68 2.50
CA SER A 61 49.43 -25.19 3.55
C SER A 61 49.51 -26.30 4.63
N THR A 62 50.59 -27.08 4.79
CA THR A 62 51.98 -26.86 5.28
C THR A 62 52.16 -26.77 6.80
N ALA A 63 52.68 -27.85 7.38
CA ALA A 63 53.76 -27.96 8.40
C ALA A 63 54.01 -29.48 8.62
N ARG A 64 55.09 -30.18 8.23
CA ARG A 64 56.57 -30.08 8.27
C ARG A 64 57.20 -30.40 9.65
N VAL A 65 58.11 -31.41 9.65
CA VAL A 65 59.27 -31.67 10.55
C VAL A 65 58.98 -32.50 11.83
N LYS A 66 59.73 -33.55 12.25
CA LYS A 66 60.94 -34.28 11.80
C LYS A 66 61.03 -35.68 12.46
N SER A 67 61.74 -36.58 11.77
CA SER A 67 62.61 -37.70 12.18
C SER A 67 62.77 -38.05 13.68
N SER A 68 62.84 -39.36 13.98
CA SER A 68 64.11 -40.10 14.16
C SER A 68 63.88 -41.55 14.65
N SER A 69 64.51 -42.52 13.98
CA SER A 69 64.84 -43.84 14.56
C SER A 69 65.84 -43.69 15.72
N PRO A 70 66.03 -44.70 16.58
CA PRO A 70 67.13 -45.65 16.31
C PRO A 70 66.96 -47.10 16.83
N ILE A 71 67.67 -48.04 16.16
CA ILE A 71 68.41 -49.21 16.68
C ILE A 71 67.59 -50.27 17.47
N GLY A 72 67.60 -51.57 17.22
CA GLY A 72 68.56 -52.48 16.57
C GLY A 72 68.72 -53.71 17.47
N SER A 73 68.69 -54.92 16.90
CA SER A 73 69.32 -56.19 17.35
C SER A 73 68.49 -57.36 16.77
N GLU A 74 68.94 -58.14 15.77
CA GLU A 74 70.04 -59.12 15.79
C GLU A 74 69.61 -60.49 16.34
N GLY A 75 69.81 -61.53 15.51
CA GLY A 75 69.93 -62.93 15.92
C GLY A 75 68.66 -63.80 15.89
N ARG A 76 68.50 -64.62 14.84
CA ARG A 76 68.66 -66.09 14.95
C ARG A 76 68.41 -66.82 13.62
N ASP A 77 69.51 -67.37 13.11
CA ASP A 77 69.71 -68.72 12.59
C ASP A 77 68.66 -69.37 11.67
N CYS A 78 69.01 -69.40 10.38
CA CYS A 78 68.48 -70.35 9.41
C CYS A 78 68.91 -71.79 9.76
N PRO A 79 68.00 -72.78 9.75
CA PRO A 79 68.41 -74.18 9.61
C PRO A 79 68.86 -74.44 8.16
N PRO A 80 69.71 -75.46 7.94
CA PRO A 80 70.32 -75.67 6.65
C PRO A 80 69.29 -76.12 5.61
N LYS A 81 69.43 -75.58 4.40
CA LYS A 81 68.77 -76.04 3.17
C LYS A 81 68.99 -77.55 3.04
N MET A 82 68.00 -78.34 3.43
CA MET A 82 67.92 -79.72 2.97
C MET A 82 67.61 -79.70 1.49
N ALA A 83 68.48 -80.33 0.72
CA ALA A 83 68.31 -80.52 -0.70
C ALA A 83 66.91 -81.07 -0.98
N LYS A 84 66.20 -80.36 -1.85
CA LYS A 84 64.98 -80.81 -2.49
C LYS A 84 65.39 -82.02 -3.35
N THR A 85 65.50 -83.20 -2.75
CA THR A 85 65.44 -84.43 -3.52
C THR A 85 64.02 -84.51 -4.01
N ASN A 86 63.86 -84.48 -5.33
CA ASN A 86 62.64 -84.86 -6.00
C ASN A 86 62.27 -86.26 -5.49
N GLY A 87 61.44 -86.31 -4.45
CA GLY A 87 60.78 -87.49 -3.95
C GLY A 87 59.70 -87.82 -4.96
N SER A 88 60.17 -88.44 -6.04
CA SER A 88 59.44 -89.38 -6.86
C SER A 88 58.05 -89.71 -6.31
N ASP A 89 57.03 -89.29 -7.06
CA ASP A 89 55.67 -89.78 -7.01
C ASP A 89 55.68 -91.27 -7.43
N HIS A 90 56.37 -92.10 -6.66
CA HIS A 90 56.10 -93.52 -6.62
C HIS A 90 55.04 -93.65 -5.55
N ARG A 91 53.78 -93.63 -5.99
CA ARG A 91 52.82 -94.58 -5.44
C ARG A 91 53.50 -95.94 -5.47
N LEU A 92 54.19 -96.30 -4.39
CA LEU A 92 54.60 -97.66 -4.10
C LEU A 92 53.29 -98.40 -3.87
N GLY A 93 52.67 -98.77 -5.00
CA GLY A 93 51.49 -99.60 -5.04
C GLY A 93 51.82 -100.84 -4.24
N VAL A 94 51.07 -100.99 -3.14
CA VAL A 94 50.84 -102.25 -2.42
C VAL A 94 52.05 -103.18 -2.48
N SER A 95 53.04 -102.75 -1.72
CA SER A 95 54.18 -103.50 -1.24
C SER A 95 53.73 -104.90 -0.81
N ASP A 96 54.32 -105.94 -1.41
CA ASP A 96 54.24 -107.31 -0.90
C ASP A 96 54.54 -107.33 0.61
N GLN A 97 53.83 -108.13 1.41
CA GLN A 97 53.96 -108.10 2.87
C GLN A 97 55.41 -108.36 3.33
N ASP A 98 56.14 -109.17 2.56
CA ASP A 98 57.56 -109.42 2.77
C ASP A 98 58.45 -108.20 2.52
N SER A 99 58.09 -107.33 1.58
CA SER A 99 58.84 -106.11 1.28
C SER A 99 58.74 -105.08 2.40
N VAL A 100 57.55 -104.93 3.01
CA VAL A 100 57.35 -104.10 4.22
C VAL A 100 58.11 -104.69 5.41
N ALA A 101 58.05 -106.02 5.56
CA ALA A 101 58.80 -106.74 6.60
C ALA A 101 60.32 -106.58 6.47
N HIS A 102 60.84 -106.62 5.23
CA HIS A 102 62.24 -106.33 4.92
C HIS A 102 62.62 -104.88 5.24
N LEU A 103 61.77 -103.91 4.88
CA LEU A 103 62.02 -102.49 5.13
C LEU A 103 62.03 -102.16 6.63
N VAL A 104 61.03 -102.59 7.39
CA VAL A 104 60.94 -102.33 8.84
C VAL A 104 62.08 -103.01 9.60
N ARG A 105 62.58 -104.14 9.12
CA ARG A 105 63.75 -104.81 9.69
C ARG A 105 65.01 -103.94 9.62
N HIS A 106 65.16 -103.12 8.58
CA HIS A 106 66.32 -102.21 8.44
C HIS A 106 66.29 -101.03 9.42
N PHE A 107 65.13 -100.71 10.01
CA PHE A 107 65.01 -99.63 10.99
C PHE A 107 65.39 -100.04 12.43
N LYS A 108 65.84 -101.28 12.66
CA LYS A 108 66.35 -101.69 13.98
C LYS A 108 67.76 -101.14 14.24
N PRO A 109 68.06 -100.77 15.51
CA PRO A 109 69.38 -100.27 15.88
C PRO A 109 70.48 -101.32 15.64
N ALA A 110 71.69 -100.85 15.34
CA ALA A 110 72.82 -101.61 14.78
C ALA A 110 73.29 -102.85 15.59
N TRP A 111 72.73 -103.09 16.78
CA TRP A 111 73.18 -104.11 17.73
C TRP A 111 72.27 -105.35 17.82
N CYS A 112 71.24 -105.46 16.97
CA CYS A 112 70.37 -106.65 16.91
C CYS A 112 70.08 -107.09 15.47
N PRO A 113 70.99 -107.84 14.80
CA PRO A 113 70.76 -108.33 13.45
C PRO A 113 69.68 -109.42 13.46
N LEU A 114 68.49 -109.08 12.96
CA LEU A 114 67.44 -110.08 12.74
C LEU A 114 67.89 -111.06 11.63
N PRO A 115 67.57 -112.36 11.71
CA PRO A 115 67.88 -113.36 10.67
C PRO A 115 67.20 -113.06 9.33
N SER A 116 67.70 -113.63 8.21
CA SER A 116 67.04 -113.49 6.89
C SER A 116 65.54 -113.85 6.98
N LEU A 117 64.66 -113.07 6.36
CA LEU A 117 63.21 -113.28 6.45
C LEU A 117 62.83 -114.69 5.94
N ARG A 118 63.56 -115.20 4.95
CA ARG A 118 63.42 -116.57 4.41
C ARG A 118 63.83 -117.68 5.37
N ASN A 119 64.59 -117.36 6.43
CA ASN A 119 65.19 -118.32 7.35
C ASN A 119 64.57 -118.23 8.77
N MET A 120 63.48 -117.48 8.96
CA MET A 120 62.78 -117.38 10.24
C MET A 120 61.62 -118.39 10.32
N THR A 121 61.61 -119.24 11.35
CA THR A 121 60.48 -120.17 11.61
C THR A 121 59.17 -119.44 11.90
N GLU A 122 59.25 -118.23 12.46
CA GLU A 122 58.11 -117.37 12.83
C GLU A 122 57.84 -116.26 11.80
N ARG A 123 58.34 -116.41 10.57
CA ARG A 123 58.24 -115.40 9.49
C ARG A 123 56.83 -114.82 9.38
N GLU A 124 55.80 -115.66 9.38
CA GLU A 124 54.43 -115.20 9.18
C GLU A 124 53.90 -114.38 10.36
N ALA A 125 54.27 -114.72 11.60
CA ALA A 125 53.93 -113.93 12.79
C ALA A 125 54.67 -112.57 12.78
N TYR A 126 55.94 -112.58 12.38
CA TYR A 126 56.74 -111.35 12.24
C TYR A 126 56.18 -110.42 11.16
N VAL A 127 55.82 -110.96 9.98
CA VAL A 127 55.18 -110.21 8.89
C VAL A 127 53.84 -109.62 9.37
N LYS A 128 52.99 -110.40 10.04
CA LYS A 128 51.72 -109.91 10.62
C LYS A 128 51.93 -108.77 11.62
N MET A 129 52.89 -108.90 12.52
CA MET A 129 53.25 -107.84 13.48
C MET A 129 53.74 -106.58 12.76
N VAL A 130 54.64 -106.72 11.78
CA VAL A 130 55.17 -105.58 11.02
C VAL A 130 54.07 -104.89 10.22
N MET A 131 53.17 -105.64 9.59
CA MET A 131 52.02 -105.08 8.88
C MET A 131 51.08 -104.32 9.81
N ALA A 132 50.82 -104.84 11.02
CA ALA A 132 50.06 -104.14 12.04
C ALA A 132 50.74 -102.84 12.48
N HIS A 133 52.07 -102.87 12.66
CA HIS A 133 52.87 -101.68 12.99
C HIS A 133 52.87 -100.64 11.86
N ALA A 134 52.99 -101.07 10.61
CA ALA A 134 52.92 -100.19 9.43
C ALA A 134 51.54 -99.53 9.32
N LYS A 135 50.45 -100.29 9.53
CA LYS A 135 49.08 -99.76 9.53
C LYS A 135 48.81 -98.80 10.69
N ALA A 136 49.38 -99.05 11.87
CA ALA A 136 49.32 -98.12 13.00
C ALA A 136 50.08 -96.82 12.71
N MET A 137 51.24 -96.91 12.04
CA MET A 137 52.02 -95.75 11.60
C MET A 137 51.31 -94.95 10.51
N GLU A 138 50.64 -95.62 9.56
CA GLU A 138 49.78 -94.99 8.56
C GLU A 138 48.64 -94.20 9.22
N ALA A 139 47.91 -94.80 10.16
CA ALA A 139 46.86 -94.11 10.93
C ALA A 139 47.40 -92.93 11.75
N ASN A 140 48.60 -93.07 12.35
CA ASN A 140 49.25 -91.96 13.05
C ASN A 140 49.64 -90.82 12.10
N ASN A 141 50.11 -91.14 10.89
CA ASN A 141 50.44 -90.14 9.88
C ASN A 141 49.18 -89.45 9.34
N GLU A 142 48.09 -90.17 9.17
CA GLU A 142 46.78 -89.61 8.77
C GLU A 142 46.21 -88.70 9.87
N PHE A 143 46.33 -89.10 11.14
CA PHE A 143 45.99 -88.25 12.28
C PHE A 143 46.87 -87.00 12.34
N ALA A 144 48.19 -87.14 12.14
CA ALA A 144 49.12 -86.01 12.12
C ALA A 144 48.82 -85.04 10.96
N ALA A 145 48.51 -85.55 9.77
CA ALA A 145 48.12 -84.73 8.62
C ALA A 145 46.80 -83.99 8.85
N THR A 146 45.83 -84.64 9.50
CA THR A 146 44.56 -84.01 9.88
C THR A 146 44.80 -82.90 10.91
N LEU A 147 45.65 -83.17 11.91
CA LEU A 147 46.01 -82.17 12.93
C LEU A 147 46.73 -80.97 12.30
N GLU A 148 47.69 -81.21 11.41
CA GLU A 148 48.43 -80.16 10.71
C GLU A 148 47.50 -79.30 9.84
N LYS A 149 46.55 -79.93 9.13
CA LYS A 149 45.52 -79.20 8.37
C LYS A 149 44.64 -78.35 9.29
N CYS A 150 44.16 -78.91 10.40
CA CYS A 150 43.38 -78.14 11.38
C CYS A 150 44.18 -76.98 11.96
N MET A 151 45.50 -77.12 12.15
CA MET A 151 46.36 -76.02 12.61
C MET A 151 46.64 -74.96 11.54
N GLN A 152 46.58 -75.32 10.25
CA GLN A 152 46.64 -74.35 9.15
C GLN A 152 45.36 -73.52 9.03
N ASP A 153 44.20 -74.10 9.41
CA ASP A 153 42.91 -73.41 9.43
C ASP A 153 42.71 -72.50 10.66
N VAL A 154 43.59 -72.58 11.68
CA VAL A 154 43.56 -71.67 12.83
C VAL A 154 44.16 -70.33 12.43
N PRO A 155 43.42 -69.21 12.61
CA PRO A 155 43.92 -67.89 12.28
C PRO A 155 45.25 -67.60 12.97
N ARG A 156 46.16 -66.97 12.24
CA ARG A 156 47.44 -66.54 12.81
C ARG A 156 47.21 -65.41 13.82
N SER A 157 48.15 -65.23 14.75
CA SER A 157 47.99 -64.24 15.81
C SER A 157 47.83 -62.80 15.30
N ASP A 158 48.48 -62.46 14.18
CA ASP A 158 48.37 -61.19 13.47
C ASP A 158 46.95 -60.98 12.89
N GLU A 159 46.38 -62.00 12.24
CA GLU A 159 44.99 -61.97 11.77
C GLU A 159 44.01 -61.77 12.94
N PHE A 160 44.32 -62.34 14.11
CA PHE A 160 43.51 -62.14 15.32
C PHE A 160 43.58 -60.70 15.85
N TYR A 161 44.73 -60.03 15.71
CA TYR A 161 44.88 -58.60 16.03
C TYR A 161 44.11 -57.71 15.05
N GLU A 162 44.16 -58.02 13.74
CA GLU A 162 43.38 -57.33 12.72
C GLU A 162 41.87 -57.49 12.96
N ILE A 163 41.40 -58.70 13.26
CA ILE A 163 39.99 -58.96 13.63
C ILE A 163 39.61 -58.15 14.87
N LYS A 164 40.48 -58.09 15.88
CA LYS A 164 40.23 -57.30 17.09
C LYS A 164 40.14 -55.80 16.78
N GLU A 165 40.97 -55.28 15.88
CA GLU A 165 40.94 -53.89 15.43
C GLU A 165 39.64 -53.58 14.68
N VAL A 166 39.25 -54.44 13.72
CA VAL A 166 37.98 -54.32 12.99
C VAL A 166 36.78 -54.38 13.94
N VAL A 167 36.79 -55.28 14.94
CA VAL A 167 35.73 -55.36 15.95
C VAL A 167 35.65 -54.07 16.77
N GLN A 168 36.77 -53.46 17.13
CA GLN A 168 36.79 -52.17 17.84
C GLN A 168 36.26 -51.04 16.96
N GLU A 169 36.67 -50.99 15.69
CA GLU A 169 36.20 -50.01 14.72
C GLU A 169 34.69 -50.14 14.49
N LEU A 170 34.17 -51.35 14.24
CA LEU A 170 32.74 -51.61 14.09
C LEU A 170 31.96 -51.22 15.35
N LYS A 171 32.53 -51.46 16.54
CA LYS A 171 31.90 -51.06 17.81
C LYS A 171 31.80 -49.54 17.95
N LEU A 172 32.84 -48.80 17.55
CA LEU A 172 32.81 -47.33 17.53
C LEU A 172 31.85 -46.81 16.45
N GLY A 173 31.86 -47.40 15.26
CA GLY A 173 30.95 -47.10 14.15
C GLY A 173 29.49 -47.29 14.53
N LEU A 174 29.15 -48.39 15.20
CA LEU A 174 27.81 -48.65 15.72
C LEU A 174 27.38 -47.60 16.74
N LYS A 175 28.27 -47.20 17.67
CA LYS A 175 27.96 -46.17 18.66
C LYS A 175 27.69 -44.82 17.99
N MET A 176 28.53 -44.42 17.05
CA MET A 176 28.33 -43.20 16.26
C MET A 176 27.04 -43.24 15.43
N ALA A 177 26.70 -44.39 14.84
CA ALA A 177 25.45 -44.56 14.09
C ALA A 177 24.23 -44.42 15.01
N GLN A 178 24.27 -45.01 16.20
CA GLN A 178 23.20 -44.91 17.18
C GLN A 178 23.03 -43.47 17.70
N ASP A 179 24.13 -42.77 17.97
CA ASP A 179 24.09 -41.36 18.38
C ASP A 179 23.50 -40.48 17.27
N ARG A 180 23.87 -40.75 16.01
CA ARG A 180 23.29 -40.07 14.84
C ARG A 180 21.79 -40.37 14.67
N GLU A 181 21.36 -41.60 14.88
CA GLU A 181 19.95 -41.98 14.82
C GLU A 181 19.14 -41.25 15.90
N ARG A 182 19.66 -41.16 17.14
CA ARG A 182 19.02 -40.38 18.21
C ARG A 182 18.93 -38.90 17.88
N ALA A 183 19.97 -38.33 17.27
CA ALA A 183 19.96 -36.93 16.83
C ALA A 183 18.93 -36.70 15.71
N ASN A 184 18.84 -37.60 14.74
CA ASN A 184 17.86 -37.52 13.66
C ASN A 184 16.41 -37.67 14.17
N ALA A 185 16.18 -38.57 15.13
CA ALA A 185 14.87 -38.72 15.77
C ALA A 185 14.44 -37.43 16.51
N ALA A 186 15.39 -36.79 17.21
CA ALA A 186 15.13 -35.49 17.86
C ALA A 186 14.82 -34.38 16.83
N GLN A 187 15.52 -34.36 15.69
CA GLN A 187 15.25 -33.42 14.60
C GLN A 187 13.88 -33.66 13.96
N LEU A 188 13.48 -34.91 13.73
CA LEU A 188 12.15 -35.25 13.22
C LEU A 188 11.05 -34.81 14.18
N ALA A 189 11.18 -35.05 15.48
CA ALA A 189 10.22 -34.60 16.48
C ALA A 189 10.12 -33.06 16.55
N ALA A 190 11.23 -32.34 16.36
CA ALA A 190 11.22 -30.88 16.26
C ALA A 190 10.55 -30.39 14.97
N ALA A 191 10.79 -31.06 13.84
CA ALA A 191 10.16 -30.76 12.56
C ALA A 191 8.64 -30.98 12.60
N GLU A 192 8.16 -32.05 13.23
CA GLU A 192 6.72 -32.29 13.43
C GLU A 192 6.07 -31.20 14.28
N LYS A 193 6.72 -30.76 15.36
CA LYS A 193 6.22 -29.64 16.18
C LYS A 193 6.09 -28.36 15.37
N LEU A 194 7.09 -28.05 14.54
CA LEU A 194 7.05 -26.90 13.65
C LEU A 194 5.96 -27.04 12.58
N GLY A 195 5.77 -28.23 12.01
CA GLY A 195 4.68 -28.51 11.07
C GLY A 195 3.30 -28.27 11.68
N ASN A 196 3.08 -28.74 12.91
CA ASN A 196 1.84 -28.52 13.65
C ASN A 196 1.61 -27.02 13.99
N GLN A 197 2.67 -26.30 14.35
CA GLN A 197 2.61 -24.84 14.56
C GLN A 197 2.28 -24.10 13.27
N SER A 198 2.89 -24.48 12.14
CA SER A 198 2.60 -23.92 10.82
C SER A 198 1.14 -24.12 10.44
N ALA A 199 0.60 -25.34 10.60
CA ALA A 199 -0.79 -25.64 10.31
C ALA A 199 -1.76 -24.83 11.20
N SER A 200 -1.43 -24.67 12.49
CA SER A 200 -2.22 -23.84 13.41
C SER A 200 -2.22 -22.35 13.02
N LEU A 201 -1.05 -21.81 12.65
CA LEU A 201 -0.92 -20.43 12.19
C LEU A 201 -1.69 -20.19 10.88
N GLU A 202 -1.63 -21.13 9.95
CA GLU A 202 -2.37 -21.06 8.70
C GLU A 202 -3.89 -21.04 8.94
N ALA A 203 -4.40 -21.89 9.85
CA ALA A 203 -5.80 -21.88 10.24
C ALA A 203 -6.22 -20.52 10.84
N ARG A 204 -5.40 -19.94 11.72
CA ARG A 204 -5.65 -18.61 12.31
C ARG A 204 -5.66 -17.51 11.25
N LEU A 205 -4.75 -17.55 10.28
CA LEU A 205 -4.71 -16.59 9.17
C LEU A 205 -5.98 -16.66 8.31
N ARG A 206 -6.52 -17.85 8.04
CA ARG A 206 -7.79 -17.99 7.31
C ARG A 206 -8.96 -17.34 8.07
N VAL A 207 -9.03 -17.55 9.39
CA VAL A 207 -10.07 -16.91 10.23
C VAL A 207 -9.96 -15.39 10.18
N VAL A 208 -8.77 -14.84 10.43
CA VAL A 208 -8.54 -13.39 10.38
C VAL A 208 -8.81 -12.80 9.01
N SER A 209 -8.48 -13.52 7.93
CA SER A 209 -8.79 -13.09 6.56
C SER A 209 -10.30 -12.98 6.31
N ASN A 210 -11.07 -13.96 6.80
CA ASN A 210 -12.53 -13.94 6.68
C ASN A 210 -13.16 -12.84 7.54
N GLU A 211 -12.67 -12.63 8.77
CA GLU A 211 -13.09 -11.53 9.63
C GLU A 211 -12.82 -10.17 8.98
N ARG A 212 -11.62 -10.00 8.38
CA ARG A 212 -11.27 -8.78 7.62
C ARG A 212 -12.21 -8.56 6.45
N LYS A 213 -12.57 -9.63 5.72
CA LYS A 213 -13.51 -9.54 4.60
C LYS A 213 -14.89 -9.09 5.07
N LEU A 214 -15.41 -9.67 6.15
CA LEU A 214 -16.70 -9.31 6.72
C LEU A 214 -16.70 -7.86 7.26
N ALA A 215 -15.61 -7.42 7.88
CA ALA A 215 -15.45 -6.04 8.33
C ALA A 215 -15.46 -5.05 7.15
N LEU A 216 -14.81 -5.38 6.03
CA LEU A 216 -14.83 -4.55 4.82
C LEU A 216 -16.24 -4.46 4.21
N GLU A 217 -17.00 -5.56 4.21
CA GLU A 217 -18.41 -5.54 3.77
C GLU A 217 -19.28 -4.65 4.67
N GLN A 218 -19.07 -4.68 5.99
CA GLN A 218 -19.77 -3.79 6.93
C GLN A 218 -19.40 -2.32 6.72
N VAL A 219 -18.11 -2.02 6.50
CA VAL A 219 -17.66 -0.65 6.19
C VAL A 219 -18.30 -0.16 4.91
N SER A 220 -18.31 -0.97 3.84
CA SER A 220 -18.96 -0.62 2.57
C SER A 220 -20.45 -0.32 2.72
N PHE A 221 -21.17 -1.11 3.53
CA PHE A 221 -22.57 -0.85 3.83
C PHE A 221 -22.77 0.48 4.59
N LEU A 222 -21.94 0.76 5.59
CA LEU A 222 -22.01 2.00 6.36
C LEU A 222 -21.65 3.23 5.52
N GLU A 223 -20.64 3.14 4.66
CA GLU A 223 -20.26 4.19 3.72
C GLU A 223 -21.43 4.54 2.79
N ALA A 224 -22.09 3.53 2.20
CA ALA A 224 -23.27 3.76 1.36
C ALA A 224 -24.41 4.46 2.14
N LYS A 225 -24.60 4.11 3.42
CA LYS A 225 -25.60 4.75 4.27
C LYS A 225 -25.26 6.21 4.56
N VAL A 226 -24.01 6.50 4.91
CA VAL A 226 -23.51 7.86 5.14
C VAL A 226 -23.68 8.70 3.88
N GLU A 227 -23.28 8.18 2.72
CA GLU A 227 -23.41 8.86 1.43
C GLU A 227 -24.89 9.18 1.11
N SER A 228 -25.80 8.22 1.29
CA SER A 228 -27.23 8.47 1.08
C SER A 228 -27.79 9.55 2.02
N SER A 229 -27.33 9.57 3.28
CA SER A 229 -27.76 10.55 4.27
C SER A 229 -27.21 11.95 4.01
N ALA A 230 -25.95 12.04 3.54
CA ALA A 230 -25.33 13.30 3.14
C ALA A 230 -26.05 13.91 1.92
N ASN A 231 -26.40 13.08 0.93
CA ASN A 231 -27.17 13.51 -0.24
C ASN A 231 -28.56 14.03 0.17
N LYS A 232 -29.27 13.31 1.06
CA LYS A 232 -30.56 13.77 1.58
C LYS A 232 -30.44 15.11 2.32
N PHE A 233 -29.43 15.26 3.17
CA PHE A 233 -29.19 16.52 3.89
C PHE A 233 -28.88 17.69 2.94
N SER A 234 -28.06 17.46 1.91
CA SER A 234 -27.78 18.44 0.87
C SER A 234 -29.07 18.89 0.16
N ASP A 235 -29.95 17.95 -0.19
CA ASP A 235 -31.21 18.28 -0.86
C ASP A 235 -32.21 19.00 0.07
N ASP A 236 -32.25 18.63 1.35
CA ASP A 236 -33.04 19.34 2.36
C ASP A 236 -32.54 20.78 2.56
N LEU A 237 -31.21 20.98 2.59
CA LEU A 237 -30.60 22.31 2.67
C LEU A 237 -30.91 23.17 1.43
N ARG A 238 -30.85 22.58 0.23
CA ARG A 238 -31.23 23.26 -1.02
C ARG A 238 -32.70 23.67 -0.98
N ARG A 239 -33.60 22.78 -0.57
CA ARG A 239 -35.04 23.07 -0.44
C ARG A 239 -35.30 24.20 0.56
N ALA A 240 -34.74 24.11 1.77
CA ALA A 240 -34.87 25.16 2.78
C ALA A 240 -34.34 26.52 2.29
N THR A 241 -33.26 26.52 1.49
CA THR A 241 -32.72 27.74 0.89
C THR A 241 -33.67 28.33 -0.15
N TYR A 242 -34.31 27.50 -0.98
CA TYR A 242 -35.33 27.98 -1.93
C TYR A 242 -36.57 28.49 -1.22
N ASP A 243 -37.07 27.77 -0.21
CA ASP A 243 -38.24 28.19 0.58
C ASP A 243 -37.99 29.54 1.27
N ALA A 244 -36.79 29.73 1.84
CA ALA A 244 -36.41 31.01 2.44
C ALA A 244 -36.37 32.16 1.41
N LYS A 245 -35.92 31.89 0.18
CA LYS A 245 -35.91 32.90 -0.91
C LYS A 245 -37.34 33.24 -1.36
N ILE A 246 -38.22 32.24 -1.43
CA ILE A 246 -39.64 32.44 -1.76
C ILE A 246 -40.29 33.30 -0.68
N ALA A 247 -40.14 32.94 0.60
CA ALA A 247 -40.69 33.70 1.72
C ALA A 247 -40.16 35.15 1.75
N LEU A 248 -38.89 35.37 1.42
CA LEU A 248 -38.32 36.70 1.30
C LEU A 248 -38.97 37.48 0.16
N ALA A 249 -39.15 36.87 -1.02
CA ALA A 249 -39.81 37.50 -2.15
C ALA A 249 -41.27 37.89 -1.82
N ASP A 250 -42.01 37.00 -1.16
CA ASP A 250 -43.39 37.27 -0.70
C ASP A 250 -43.41 38.47 0.26
N SER A 251 -42.47 38.53 1.21
CA SER A 251 -42.38 39.68 2.12
C SER A 251 -42.08 41.01 1.41
N TYR A 252 -41.28 41.00 0.34
CA TYR A 252 -41.04 42.18 -0.49
C TYR A 252 -42.30 42.59 -1.25
N VAL A 253 -43.05 41.63 -1.78
CA VAL A 253 -44.34 41.89 -2.45
C VAL A 253 -45.32 42.53 -1.47
N ASP A 254 -45.46 42.02 -0.25
CA ASP A 254 -46.34 42.59 0.79
C ASP A 254 -45.97 44.04 1.14
N VAL A 255 -44.67 44.34 1.27
CA VAL A 255 -44.18 45.71 1.50
C VAL A 255 -44.52 46.63 0.34
N LEU A 256 -44.34 46.17 -0.91
CA LEU A 256 -44.66 46.95 -2.11
C LEU A 256 -46.16 47.22 -2.22
N VAL A 257 -47.01 46.24 -1.90
CA VAL A 257 -48.47 46.41 -1.86
C VAL A 257 -48.85 47.44 -0.80
N THR A 258 -48.31 47.33 0.41
CA THR A 258 -48.56 48.29 1.50
C THR A 258 -48.12 49.72 1.14
N LEU A 259 -46.98 49.85 0.46
CA LEU A 259 -46.47 51.16 0.01
C LEU A 259 -47.37 51.76 -1.07
N LYS A 260 -47.84 50.95 -2.02
CA LYS A 260 -48.78 51.37 -3.07
C LYS A 260 -50.08 51.89 -2.46
N GLU A 261 -50.67 51.17 -1.50
CA GLU A 261 -51.88 51.61 -0.81
C GLU A 261 -51.69 52.95 -0.08
N LYS A 262 -50.56 53.13 0.61
CA LYS A 262 -50.23 54.41 1.27
C LYS A 262 -50.08 55.55 0.26
N TRP A 263 -49.48 55.28 -0.90
CA TRP A 263 -49.34 56.27 -1.96
C TRP A 263 -50.70 56.69 -2.54
N GLU A 264 -51.59 55.73 -2.83
CA GLU A 264 -52.94 56.04 -3.33
C GLU A 264 -53.76 56.83 -2.30
N LYS A 265 -53.68 56.46 -1.01
CA LYS A 265 -54.30 57.26 0.08
C LYS A 265 -53.75 58.68 0.11
N LYS A 266 -52.42 58.85 0.00
CA LYS A 266 -51.78 60.17 -0.02
C LYS A 266 -52.24 60.99 -1.22
N LYS A 267 -52.36 60.38 -2.39
CA LYS A 267 -52.86 61.02 -3.61
C LYS A 267 -54.30 61.53 -3.42
N ALA A 268 -55.19 60.69 -2.88
CA ALA A 268 -56.56 61.09 -2.57
C ALA A 268 -56.62 62.26 -1.56
N THR A 269 -55.78 62.23 -0.50
CA THR A 269 -55.71 63.34 0.46
C THR A 269 -55.22 64.64 -0.18
N THR A 270 -54.21 64.58 -1.05
CA THR A 270 -53.70 65.78 -1.75
C THR A 270 -54.73 66.35 -2.73
N ASP A 271 -55.53 65.51 -3.37
CA ASP A 271 -56.61 65.93 -4.26
C ASP A 271 -57.72 66.62 -3.45
N CYS A 272 -58.14 66.08 -2.30
CA CYS A 272 -59.09 66.73 -1.39
C CYS A 272 -58.56 68.05 -0.83
N GLU A 273 -57.29 68.12 -0.43
CA GLU A 273 -56.65 69.37 0.03
C GLU A 273 -56.64 70.44 -1.08
N ALA A 274 -56.45 70.05 -2.34
CA ALA A 274 -56.51 70.97 -3.47
C ALA A 274 -57.94 71.51 -3.70
N CYS A 275 -58.95 70.64 -3.69
CA CYS A 275 -60.36 71.05 -3.78
C CYS A 275 -60.78 71.96 -2.61
N LEU A 276 -60.32 71.67 -1.39
CA LEU A 276 -60.59 72.52 -0.23
C LEU A 276 -60.00 73.92 -0.42
N ARG A 277 -58.73 74.02 -0.88
CA ARG A 277 -58.08 75.30 -1.17
C ARG A 277 -58.83 76.09 -2.26
N GLU A 278 -59.34 75.43 -3.29
CA GLU A 278 -60.17 76.06 -4.33
C GLU A 278 -61.48 76.59 -3.75
N VAL A 279 -62.21 75.79 -2.96
CA VAL A 279 -63.45 76.22 -2.29
C VAL A 279 -63.19 77.39 -1.35
N MET A 280 -62.10 77.36 -0.58
CA MET A 280 -61.70 78.48 0.28
C MET A 280 -61.44 79.76 -0.54
N ALA A 281 -60.69 79.68 -1.65
CA ALA A 281 -60.45 80.81 -2.52
C ALA A 281 -61.75 81.36 -3.14
N ASN A 282 -62.69 80.48 -3.53
CA ASN A 282 -64.00 80.86 -4.04
C ASN A 282 -64.85 81.54 -2.96
N ILE A 283 -64.83 81.05 -1.72
CA ILE A 283 -65.50 81.69 -0.58
C ILE A 283 -64.93 83.08 -0.35
N ASP A 284 -63.60 83.24 -0.36
CA ASP A 284 -62.98 84.54 -0.14
C ASP A 284 -63.25 85.52 -1.28
N LEU A 285 -63.32 85.04 -2.53
CA LEU A 285 -63.79 85.82 -3.67
C LEU A 285 -65.24 86.25 -3.50
N LEU A 286 -66.15 85.33 -3.13
CA LEU A 286 -67.55 85.65 -2.87
C LEU A 286 -67.72 86.63 -1.71
N LYS A 287 -66.95 86.49 -0.62
CA LYS A 287 -66.88 87.48 0.47
C LYS A 287 -66.44 88.84 -0.06
N GLY A 288 -65.44 88.89 -0.93
CA GLY A 288 -65.01 90.11 -1.61
C GLY A 288 -66.12 90.73 -2.46
N ILE A 289 -66.82 89.93 -3.26
CA ILE A 289 -67.97 90.37 -4.07
C ILE A 289 -69.12 90.86 -3.18
N MET A 290 -69.46 90.14 -2.10
CA MET A 290 -70.51 90.52 -1.15
C MET A 290 -70.17 91.81 -0.41
N ASN A 291 -68.93 91.98 0.06
CA ASN A 291 -68.50 93.24 0.69
C ASN A 291 -68.55 94.42 -0.30
N ASN A 292 -68.43 94.15 -1.60
CA ASN A 292 -68.64 95.15 -2.66
C ASN A 292 -70.13 95.33 -3.05
N ASN A 293 -71.02 94.37 -2.73
CA ASN A 293 -72.42 94.34 -3.17
C ASN A 293 -73.50 94.46 -2.05
N LEU A 294 -73.16 94.50 -0.76
CA LEU A 294 -74.12 94.63 0.37
C LEU A 294 -73.61 95.67 1.39
N LEU A 295 -74.36 96.61 1.98
CA LEU A 295 -75.79 96.96 1.97
C LEU A 295 -76.81 95.80 1.87
N ALA A 296 -76.80 94.85 2.81
CA ALA A 296 -78.02 94.16 3.30
C ALA A 296 -77.74 93.33 4.57
N LEU A 297 -77.84 94.00 5.72
CA LEU A 297 -77.66 93.45 7.08
C LEU A 297 -78.86 92.61 7.57
N ASP A 298 -79.77 92.17 6.69
CA ASP A 298 -81.16 91.84 7.09
C ASP A 298 -81.42 90.34 7.39
N GLU A 299 -80.55 89.42 6.93
CA GLU A 299 -80.86 87.96 6.96
C GLU A 299 -80.34 87.22 8.23
N LEU A 300 -79.46 87.83 9.03
CA LEU A 300 -78.79 87.19 10.19
C LEU A 300 -79.73 87.01 11.41
N LEU A 301 -80.85 87.72 11.45
CA LEU A 301 -81.84 87.62 12.53
C LEU A 301 -82.72 86.36 12.45
N ARG A 302 -82.73 85.63 11.32
CA ARG A 302 -83.68 84.52 11.08
C ARG A 302 -83.20 83.14 11.54
N LEU A 303 -81.90 82.94 11.76
CA LEU A 303 -81.33 81.60 12.04
C LEU A 303 -80.98 81.34 13.52
N ARG A 304 -81.07 82.35 14.39
CA ARG A 304 -80.88 82.19 15.85
C ARG A 304 -82.08 81.51 16.55
N THR A 305 -83.18 81.26 15.84
CA THR A 305 -84.42 80.71 16.41
C THR A 305 -84.52 79.18 16.36
N LYS A 306 -83.57 78.47 15.72
CA LYS A 306 -83.62 76.99 15.55
C LYS A 306 -82.69 76.18 16.46
N GLU A 307 -81.95 76.82 17.37
CA GLU A 307 -80.96 76.16 18.24
C GLU A 307 -81.55 75.54 19.52
N VAL A 308 -82.81 75.86 19.86
CA VAL A 308 -83.42 75.50 21.16
C VAL A 308 -84.22 74.18 21.13
N GLU A 309 -84.39 73.53 19.98
CA GLU A 309 -85.32 72.38 19.83
C GLU A 309 -84.72 70.96 19.93
N LEU A 310 -83.44 70.77 20.31
CA LEU A 310 -82.83 69.42 20.38
C LEU A 310 -82.08 69.14 21.70
N GLY A 311 -82.82 69.08 22.81
CA GLY A 311 -82.28 68.84 24.15
C GLY A 311 -83.09 67.85 25.00
N SER A 312 -83.57 66.72 24.45
CA SER A 312 -84.31 65.72 25.22
C SER A 312 -84.16 64.33 24.60
N ASP A 313 -83.18 63.53 25.06
CA ASP A 313 -83.15 62.05 24.96
C ASP A 313 -81.95 61.49 25.75
N LEU A 314 -82.07 61.48 27.09
CA LEU A 314 -81.11 60.82 27.99
C LEU A 314 -81.84 60.11 29.15
N ASP A 315 -82.82 59.26 28.83
CA ASP A 315 -83.64 58.56 29.84
C ASP A 315 -83.82 57.04 29.60
N GLU A 316 -83.04 56.43 28.70
CA GLU A 316 -83.20 55.02 28.31
C GLU A 316 -82.22 54.04 29.00
N VAL A 317 -81.19 54.52 29.72
CA VAL A 317 -80.10 53.67 30.25
C VAL A 317 -80.40 53.06 31.64
N VAL A 318 -81.50 53.45 32.32
CA VAL A 318 -81.74 53.07 33.72
C VAL A 318 -82.49 51.74 33.91
N GLN A 319 -83.06 51.13 32.86
CA GLN A 319 -83.90 49.93 32.99
C GLN A 319 -83.15 48.57 32.89
N GLU A 320 -81.90 48.53 32.40
CA GLU A 320 -81.18 47.25 32.16
C GLU A 320 -80.50 46.64 33.40
N LEU A 321 -80.26 47.41 34.47
CA LEU A 321 -79.51 46.92 35.64
C LEU A 321 -80.34 46.11 36.66
N LYS A 322 -81.65 45.95 36.45
CA LYS A 322 -82.55 45.33 37.44
C LYS A 322 -82.77 43.82 37.29
N LEU A 323 -82.29 43.20 36.21
CA LEU A 323 -82.57 41.79 35.87
C LEU A 323 -81.43 40.79 36.20
N GLY A 324 -80.21 41.26 36.45
CA GLY A 324 -79.04 40.40 36.72
C GLY A 324 -78.96 39.80 38.14
N LEU A 325 -79.66 40.37 39.12
CA LEU A 325 -79.49 40.00 40.54
C LEU A 325 -80.26 38.74 40.96
N LYS A 326 -81.20 38.24 40.14
CA LYS A 326 -82.08 37.12 40.52
C LYS A 326 -81.55 35.73 40.16
N MET A 327 -80.52 35.62 39.31
CA MET A 327 -79.95 34.32 38.90
C MET A 327 -78.81 33.80 39.79
N ALA A 328 -78.23 34.64 40.65
CA ALA A 328 -77.12 34.24 41.52
C ALA A 328 -77.57 33.39 42.72
N GLN A 329 -78.85 33.50 43.14
CA GLN A 329 -79.32 32.97 44.41
C GLN A 329 -79.81 31.50 44.35
N ASP A 330 -80.08 30.97 43.16
CA ASP A 330 -80.56 29.58 42.99
C ASP A 330 -79.42 28.58 42.71
N ARG A 331 -78.19 29.06 42.46
CA ARG A 331 -77.00 28.20 42.25
C ARG A 331 -76.36 27.73 43.57
N GLU A 332 -76.68 28.40 44.68
CA GLU A 332 -76.10 28.13 46.00
C GLU A 332 -76.82 26.96 46.71
N ARG A 333 -78.09 26.69 46.41
CA ARG A 333 -78.87 25.59 47.04
C ARG A 333 -78.56 24.19 46.47
N ALA A 334 -77.89 24.08 45.32
CA ALA A 334 -77.54 22.79 44.72
C ALA A 334 -76.24 22.17 45.27
N ASN A 335 -75.39 22.95 45.95
CA ASN A 335 -74.05 22.51 46.39
C ASN A 335 -74.03 21.77 47.73
N ALA A 336 -75.16 21.65 48.45
CA ALA A 336 -75.21 21.02 49.77
C ALA A 336 -75.39 19.47 49.74
N ALA A 337 -75.66 18.85 48.58
CA ALA A 337 -75.87 17.39 48.47
C ALA A 337 -74.65 16.59 48.01
N GLN A 338 -73.55 17.24 47.59
CA GLN A 338 -72.33 16.54 47.11
C GLN A 338 -71.30 16.25 48.21
N LEU A 339 -71.51 16.73 49.44
CA LEU A 339 -70.52 16.62 50.52
C LEU A 339 -70.49 15.23 51.21
N ALA A 340 -71.49 14.36 50.98
CA ALA A 340 -71.55 13.02 51.60
C ALA A 340 -70.81 11.92 50.81
N ALA A 341 -70.33 12.20 49.59
CA ALA A 341 -69.51 11.26 48.80
C ALA A 341 -67.99 11.37 49.08
N ALA A 342 -67.56 12.32 49.93
CA ALA A 342 -66.15 12.67 50.12
C ALA A 342 -65.38 11.72 51.07
N GLU A 343 -66.04 10.95 51.94
CA GLU A 343 -65.33 10.11 52.93
C GLU A 343 -64.79 8.78 52.38
N LYS A 344 -65.29 8.28 51.24
CA LYS A 344 -64.74 7.06 50.60
C LYS A 344 -63.47 7.32 49.77
N LEU A 345 -63.14 8.59 49.52
CA LEU A 345 -61.96 9.03 48.76
C LEU A 345 -60.70 9.21 49.62
N GLY A 346 -60.82 9.32 50.95
CA GLY A 346 -59.68 9.54 51.85
C GLY A 346 -58.64 8.41 51.83
N ASN A 347 -59.08 7.15 51.75
CA ASN A 347 -58.18 5.99 51.68
C ASN A 347 -57.58 5.79 50.26
N GLN A 348 -58.27 6.26 49.22
CA GLN A 348 -57.73 6.26 47.84
C GLN A 348 -56.72 7.39 47.62
N SER A 349 -56.90 8.53 48.29
CA SER A 349 -55.99 9.69 48.23
C SER A 349 -54.59 9.34 48.73
N ALA A 350 -54.46 8.65 49.88
CA ALA A 350 -53.17 8.25 50.41
C ALA A 350 -52.41 7.26 49.49
N SER A 351 -53.14 6.33 48.86
CA SER A 351 -52.57 5.37 47.89
C SER A 351 -52.11 6.05 46.59
N LEU A 352 -52.91 7.00 46.08
CA LEU A 352 -52.55 7.80 44.91
C LEU A 352 -51.34 8.71 45.19
N GLU A 353 -51.25 9.30 46.38
CA GLU A 353 -50.13 10.15 46.77
C GLU A 353 -48.82 9.35 46.84
N ALA A 354 -48.85 8.14 47.41
CA ALA A 354 -47.70 7.24 47.43
C ALA A 354 -47.24 6.85 46.01
N ARG A 355 -48.18 6.52 45.12
CA ARG A 355 -47.87 6.22 43.71
C ARG A 355 -47.32 7.44 42.96
N LEU A 356 -47.84 8.64 43.23
CA LEU A 356 -47.33 9.87 42.64
C LEU A 356 -45.90 10.20 43.08
N ARG A 357 -45.53 9.92 44.35
CA ARG A 357 -44.13 10.07 44.80
C ARG A 357 -43.19 9.11 44.08
N VAL A 358 -43.60 7.85 43.88
CA VAL A 358 -42.80 6.87 43.13
C VAL A 358 -42.61 7.34 41.69
N VAL A 359 -43.69 7.72 41.00
CA VAL A 359 -43.64 8.24 39.63
C VAL A 359 -42.80 9.53 39.54
N SER A 360 -42.87 10.40 40.55
CA SER A 360 -42.06 11.62 40.60
C SER A 360 -40.57 11.32 40.74
N ASN A 361 -40.20 10.33 41.55
CA ASN A 361 -38.82 9.89 41.71
C ASN A 361 -38.30 9.18 40.45
N GLU A 362 -39.12 8.33 39.83
CA GLU A 362 -38.79 7.68 38.55
C GLU A 362 -38.60 8.72 37.43
N ARG A 363 -39.49 9.72 37.36
CA ARG A 363 -39.34 10.85 36.42
C ARG A 363 -38.05 11.63 36.68
N LYS A 364 -37.68 11.85 37.94
CA LYS A 364 -36.43 12.52 38.31
C LYS A 364 -35.21 11.72 37.85
N LEU A 365 -35.20 10.42 38.11
CA LEU A 365 -34.13 9.52 37.66
C LEU A 365 -34.03 9.49 36.13
N ALA A 366 -35.16 9.43 35.43
CA ALA A 366 -35.20 9.46 33.97
C ALA A 366 -34.66 10.79 33.41
N LEU A 367 -34.98 11.93 34.04
CA LEU A 367 -34.43 13.23 33.66
C LEU A 367 -32.92 13.32 33.88
N GLU A 368 -32.40 12.76 34.98
CA GLU A 368 -30.95 12.68 35.22
C GLU A 368 -30.25 11.80 34.17
N GLN A 369 -30.85 10.68 33.77
CA GLN A 369 -30.33 9.83 32.68
C GLN A 369 -30.35 10.55 31.34
N VAL A 370 -31.43 11.28 31.02
CA VAL A 370 -31.53 12.09 29.80
C VAL A 370 -30.46 13.18 29.80
N SER A 371 -30.26 13.89 30.92
CA SER A 371 -29.24 14.93 31.03
C SER A 371 -27.82 14.37 30.83
N PHE A 372 -27.53 13.18 31.37
CA PHE A 372 -26.25 12.51 31.14
C PHE A 372 -26.05 12.13 29.66
N LEU A 373 -27.08 11.61 29.00
CA LEU A 373 -27.02 11.25 27.58
C LEU A 373 -26.89 12.49 26.69
N GLU A 374 -27.62 13.57 26.98
CA GLU A 374 -27.49 14.86 26.29
C GLU A 374 -26.07 15.40 26.38
N ALA A 375 -25.46 15.38 27.57
CA ALA A 375 -24.07 15.79 27.75
C ALA A 375 -23.09 14.94 26.93
N LYS A 376 -23.34 13.63 26.81
CA LYS A 376 -22.51 12.72 26.00
C LYS A 376 -22.67 12.99 24.50
N VAL A 377 -23.91 13.24 24.05
CA VAL A 377 -24.20 13.61 22.66
C VAL A 377 -23.53 14.94 22.33
N GLU A 378 -23.68 15.95 23.18
CA GLU A 378 -23.07 17.27 23.00
C GLU A 378 -21.53 17.19 22.95
N SER A 379 -20.92 16.42 23.86
CA SER A 379 -19.47 16.16 23.83
C SER A 379 -19.02 15.49 22.53
N SER A 380 -19.77 14.50 22.04
CA SER A 380 -19.46 13.81 20.79
C SER A 380 -19.65 14.71 19.55
N ALA A 381 -20.67 15.56 19.55
CA ALA A 381 -20.93 16.52 18.48
C ALA A 381 -19.82 17.57 18.38
N ASN A 382 -19.36 18.08 19.52
CA ASN A 382 -18.23 19.01 19.58
C ASN A 382 -16.94 18.38 19.06
N LYS A 383 -16.64 17.13 19.46
CA LYS A 383 -15.49 16.39 18.93
C LYS A 383 -15.56 16.21 17.41
N PHE A 384 -16.73 15.82 16.89
CA PHE A 384 -16.94 15.67 15.45
C PHE A 384 -16.78 17.00 14.70
N SER A 385 -17.27 18.11 15.27
CA SER A 385 -17.11 19.45 14.71
C SER A 385 -15.63 19.84 14.61
N ASP A 386 -14.85 19.57 15.65
CA ASP A 386 -13.41 19.85 15.67
C ASP A 386 -12.64 18.99 14.68
N ASP A 387 -12.96 17.70 14.58
CA ASP A 387 -12.34 16.80 13.60
C ASP A 387 -12.66 17.23 12.16
N LEU A 388 -13.90 17.67 11.88
CA LEU A 388 -14.30 18.20 10.57
C LEU A 388 -13.56 19.51 10.24
N ARG A 389 -13.40 20.41 11.21
CA ARG A 389 -12.61 21.64 11.04
C ARG A 389 -11.17 21.31 10.72
N ARG A 390 -10.55 20.38 11.46
CA ARG A 390 -9.16 19.94 11.23
C ARG A 390 -8.99 19.35 9.81
N ALA A 391 -9.85 18.42 9.42
CA ALA A 391 -9.83 17.84 8.08
C ALA A 391 -10.00 18.90 6.97
N THR A 392 -10.84 19.91 7.19
CA THR A 392 -11.02 21.03 6.25
C THR A 392 -9.77 21.89 6.13
N TYR A 393 -9.05 22.15 7.24
CA TYR A 393 -7.79 22.87 7.22
C TYR A 393 -6.70 22.08 6.50
N ASP A 394 -6.57 20.78 6.80
CA ASP A 394 -5.58 19.91 6.17
C ASP A 394 -5.79 19.81 4.65
N ALA A 395 -7.05 19.70 4.21
CA ALA A 395 -7.39 19.72 2.78
C ALA A 395 -7.02 21.05 2.09
N LYS A 396 -7.18 22.19 2.77
CA LYS A 396 -6.77 23.50 2.25
C LYS A 396 -5.25 23.63 2.14
N ILE A 397 -4.52 23.09 3.11
CA ILE A 397 -3.05 23.05 3.08
C ILE A 397 -2.58 22.19 1.90
N ALA A 398 -3.11 20.97 1.75
CA ALA A 398 -2.77 20.10 0.64
C ALA A 398 -3.08 20.73 -0.74
N LEU A 399 -4.20 21.46 -0.86
CA LEU A 399 -4.53 22.19 -2.08
C LEU A 399 -3.52 23.33 -2.35
N ALA A 400 -3.13 24.08 -1.32
CA ALA A 400 -2.13 25.13 -1.44
C ALA A 400 -0.77 24.57 -1.88
N ASP A 401 -0.33 23.46 -1.31
CA ASP A 401 0.90 22.77 -1.70
C ASP A 401 0.85 22.32 -3.17
N SER A 402 -0.26 21.73 -3.60
CA SER A 402 -0.45 21.33 -5.01
C SER A 402 -0.41 22.53 -5.98
N TYR A 403 -0.94 23.69 -5.56
CA TYR A 403 -0.89 24.91 -6.36
C TYR A 403 0.54 25.46 -6.46
N VAL A 404 1.31 25.39 -5.38
CA VAL A 404 2.74 25.75 -5.38
C VAL A 404 3.51 24.85 -6.35
N ASP A 405 3.28 23.55 -6.34
CA ASP A 405 3.95 22.60 -7.26
C ASP A 405 3.64 22.91 -8.74
N VAL A 406 2.38 23.23 -9.05
CA VAL A 406 1.97 23.65 -10.41
C VAL A 406 2.67 24.95 -10.81
N LEU A 407 2.76 25.93 -9.91
CA LEU A 407 3.45 27.20 -10.19
C LEU A 407 4.95 27.00 -10.42
N VAL A 408 5.60 26.13 -9.62
CA VAL A 408 7.02 25.77 -9.81
C VAL A 408 7.21 25.12 -11.19
N THR A 409 6.36 24.15 -11.54
CA THR A 409 6.40 23.46 -12.84
C THR A 409 6.19 24.45 -14.00
N LEU A 410 5.27 25.40 -13.85
CA LEU A 410 5.00 26.42 -14.87
C LEU A 410 6.20 27.36 -15.04
N LYS A 411 6.82 27.78 -13.93
CA LYS A 411 8.03 28.62 -13.94
C LYS A 411 9.17 27.92 -14.66
N GLU A 412 9.43 26.64 -14.36
CA GLU A 412 10.47 25.86 -15.04
C GLU A 412 10.22 25.74 -16.54
N LYS A 413 8.98 25.49 -16.96
CA LYS A 413 8.61 25.46 -18.39
C LYS A 413 8.83 26.81 -19.07
N TRP A 414 8.50 27.90 -18.39
CA TRP A 414 8.70 29.25 -18.91
C TRP A 414 10.19 29.57 -19.08
N GLU A 415 11.03 29.26 -18.08
CA GLU A 415 12.49 29.45 -18.17
C GLU A 415 13.10 28.59 -19.29
N LYS A 416 12.67 27.33 -19.44
CA LYS A 416 13.09 26.48 -20.57
C LYS A 416 12.72 27.10 -21.91
N LYS A 417 11.49 27.61 -22.05
CA LYS A 417 11.03 28.25 -23.28
C LYS A 417 11.84 29.52 -23.59
N LYS A 418 12.13 30.32 -22.57
CA LYS A 418 12.98 31.51 -22.69
C LYS A 418 14.38 31.15 -23.18
N ALA A 419 15.01 30.14 -22.58
CA ALA A 419 16.32 29.66 -23.03
C ALA A 419 16.29 29.16 -24.49
N THR A 420 15.23 28.46 -24.91
CA THR A 420 15.09 28.03 -26.31
C THR A 420 14.95 29.21 -27.27
N THR A 421 14.17 30.23 -26.92
CA THR A 421 14.01 31.42 -27.78
C THR A 421 15.30 32.24 -27.87
N ASP A 422 16.07 32.32 -26.79
CA ASP A 422 17.38 33.00 -26.78
C ASP A 422 18.38 32.25 -27.67
N CYS A 423 18.44 30.91 -27.57
CA CYS A 423 19.25 30.07 -28.47
C CYS A 423 18.85 30.21 -29.95
N GLU A 424 17.55 30.22 -30.26
CA GLU A 424 17.06 30.44 -31.62
C GLU A 424 17.44 31.82 -32.16
N ALA A 425 17.41 32.86 -31.31
CA ALA A 425 17.83 34.21 -31.68
C ALA A 425 19.33 34.24 -32.00
N CYS A 426 20.18 33.64 -31.15
CA CYS A 426 21.61 33.51 -31.40
C CYS A 426 21.92 32.72 -32.69
N LEU A 427 21.18 31.64 -32.95
CA LEU A 427 21.32 30.87 -34.21
C LEU A 427 20.97 31.73 -35.43
N ARG A 428 19.89 32.53 -35.36
CA ARG A 428 19.51 33.45 -36.45
C ARG A 428 20.59 34.50 -36.71
N GLU A 429 21.21 35.04 -35.66
CA GLU A 429 22.33 35.98 -35.77
C GLU A 429 23.56 35.31 -36.42
N VAL A 430 23.94 34.11 -35.98
CA VAL A 430 25.06 33.35 -36.57
C VAL A 430 24.80 33.05 -38.05
N MET A 431 23.58 32.64 -38.42
CA MET A 431 23.21 32.42 -39.82
C MET A 431 23.32 33.70 -40.65
N ALA A 432 22.84 34.84 -40.13
CA ALA A 432 22.98 36.13 -40.80
C ALA A 432 24.46 36.54 -40.98
N ASN A 433 25.31 36.29 -39.97
CA ASN A 433 26.75 36.55 -40.05
C ASN A 433 27.45 35.63 -41.07
N ILE A 434 27.06 34.36 -41.14
CA ILE A 434 27.57 33.42 -42.15
C ILE A 434 27.20 33.91 -43.55
N ASP A 435 25.96 34.34 -43.78
CA ASP A 435 25.51 34.83 -45.08
C ASP A 435 26.19 36.16 -45.47
N LEU A 436 26.45 37.04 -44.50
CA LEU A 436 27.25 38.24 -44.69
C LEU A 436 28.70 37.90 -45.09
N LEU A 437 29.35 36.96 -44.39
CA LEU A 437 30.70 36.49 -44.72
C LEU A 437 30.77 35.86 -46.10
N LYS A 438 29.77 35.06 -46.48
CA LYS A 438 29.64 34.53 -47.86
C LYS A 438 29.56 35.67 -48.88
N GLY A 439 28.76 36.70 -48.61
CA GLY A 439 28.65 37.89 -49.45
C GLY A 439 29.98 38.63 -49.62
N ILE A 440 30.71 38.86 -48.52
CA ILE A 440 32.04 39.49 -48.54
C ILE A 440 33.04 38.64 -49.34
N MET A 441 33.05 37.32 -49.12
CA MET A 441 33.96 36.42 -49.83
C MET A 441 33.69 36.39 -51.33
N ASN A 442 32.42 36.35 -51.75
CA ASN A 442 32.04 36.43 -53.16
C ASN A 442 32.44 37.77 -53.79
N ASN A 443 32.22 38.89 -53.08
CA ASN A 443 32.65 40.21 -53.54
C ASN A 443 34.18 40.32 -53.65
N ASN A 444 34.93 39.75 -52.71
CA ASN A 444 36.38 39.72 -52.75
C ASN A 444 36.90 38.85 -53.89
N LEU A 445 36.26 37.70 -54.18
CA LEU A 445 36.58 36.87 -55.35
C LEU A 445 36.35 37.65 -56.65
N LEU A 446 35.21 38.36 -56.77
CA LEU A 446 34.94 39.22 -57.92
C LEU A 446 35.96 40.37 -58.05
N ALA A 447 36.39 40.96 -56.94
CA ALA A 447 37.43 41.99 -56.94
C ALA A 447 38.80 41.43 -57.38
N LEU A 448 39.10 40.18 -57.02
CA LEU A 448 40.33 39.48 -57.41
C LEU A 448 40.33 39.15 -58.92
N ASP A 449 39.19 38.69 -59.45
CA ASP A 449 38.99 38.46 -60.88
C ASP A 449 39.12 39.77 -61.68
N GLU A 450 38.55 40.87 -61.17
CA GLU A 450 38.67 42.18 -61.82
C GLU A 450 40.11 42.72 -61.76
N LEU A 451 40.83 42.51 -60.66
CA LEU A 451 42.27 42.83 -60.57
C LEU A 451 43.10 42.01 -61.56
N LEU A 452 42.82 40.72 -61.72
CA LEU A 452 43.48 39.87 -62.74
C LEU A 452 43.20 40.40 -64.15
N ARG A 453 41.94 40.75 -64.45
CA ARG A 453 41.56 41.34 -65.73
C ARG A 453 42.27 42.66 -66.00
N LEU A 454 42.37 43.53 -64.99
CA LEU A 454 43.09 44.80 -65.07
C LEU A 454 44.59 44.58 -65.28
N ARG A 455 45.19 43.57 -64.64
CA ARG A 455 46.60 43.20 -64.83
C ARG A 455 46.88 42.68 -66.25
N THR A 456 45.96 41.92 -66.83
CA THR A 456 46.07 41.49 -68.23
C THR A 456 46.04 42.69 -69.18
N LYS A 457 45.14 43.65 -68.94
CA LYS A 457 45.08 44.90 -69.73
C LYS A 457 46.32 45.76 -69.58
N GLU A 458 46.92 45.81 -68.39
CA GLU A 458 48.18 46.52 -68.15
C GLU A 458 49.31 45.97 -69.04
N VAL A 459 49.41 44.64 -69.19
CA VAL A 459 50.40 43.99 -70.05
C VAL A 459 50.13 44.27 -71.54
N GLU A 460 48.88 44.21 -71.99
CA GLU A 460 48.52 44.53 -73.38
C GLU A 460 48.84 45.98 -73.74
N LEU A 461 48.47 46.92 -72.87
CA LEU A 461 48.76 48.35 -73.09
C LEU A 461 50.25 48.64 -73.03
N GLY A 462 51.00 48.00 -72.12
CA GLY A 462 52.47 48.09 -72.09
C GLY A 462 53.10 47.63 -73.39
N SER A 463 52.58 46.54 -73.97
CA SER A 463 53.03 46.00 -75.27
C SER A 463 52.71 46.94 -76.43
N ASP A 464 51.51 47.52 -76.46
CA ASP A 464 51.09 48.49 -77.50
C ASP A 464 51.89 49.81 -77.39
N LEU A 465 52.21 50.24 -76.16
CA LEU A 465 53.11 51.39 -75.93
C LEU A 465 54.51 51.10 -76.49
N ASP A 466 55.04 49.90 -76.26
CA ASP A 466 56.38 49.51 -76.71
C ASP A 466 56.45 49.41 -78.26
N VAL A 467 55.37 48.93 -78.89
CA VAL A 467 55.20 48.94 -80.36
C VAL A 467 55.13 50.36 -80.89
N LYS A 468 54.33 51.25 -80.28
CA LYS A 468 54.22 52.67 -80.67
C LYS A 468 55.54 53.42 -80.48
N ILE A 469 56.26 53.17 -79.39
CA ILE A 469 57.59 53.71 -79.14
C ILE A 469 58.58 53.21 -80.21
N SER A 470 58.50 51.94 -80.59
CA SER A 470 59.33 51.35 -81.65
C SER A 470 59.02 51.92 -83.04
N LEU A 471 57.74 52.18 -83.35
CA LEU A 471 57.29 52.86 -84.58
C LEU A 471 57.72 54.33 -84.61
N LEU A 472 57.55 55.05 -83.50
CA LEU A 472 58.02 56.44 -83.38
C LEU A 472 59.54 56.53 -83.55
N ARG A 473 60.31 55.62 -82.93
CA ARG A 473 61.76 55.51 -83.16
C ARG A 473 62.10 55.23 -84.63
N SER A 474 61.34 54.36 -85.29
CA SER A 474 61.52 54.02 -86.71
C SER A 474 61.16 55.16 -87.67
N LEU A 475 60.14 55.96 -87.34
CA LEU A 475 59.71 57.13 -88.11
C LEU A 475 60.68 58.32 -87.93
N LEU A 476 61.15 58.54 -86.70
CA LEU A 476 62.17 59.56 -86.41
C LEU A 476 63.47 59.25 -87.16
N TRP A 477 63.87 57.97 -87.25
CA TRP A 477 65.04 57.52 -88.03
C TRP A 477 64.90 57.67 -89.56
N ARG A 478 63.69 57.87 -90.10
CA ARG A 478 63.46 58.08 -91.55
C ARG A 478 63.33 59.55 -91.95
N THR A 479 63.18 60.47 -91.00
CA THR A 479 62.91 61.90 -91.28
C THR A 479 64.09 62.82 -91.01
N THR A 480 65.10 62.33 -90.27
CA THR A 480 66.50 62.76 -90.45
C THR A 480 67.09 62.07 -91.67
#